data_AF-A0A527ZAL2-F1
#
_entry.id   AF-A0A527ZAL2-F1
#
_cell.length_a   1.000
_cell.length_b   1.000
_cell.length_c   1.000
_cell.angle_alpha   90.00
_cell.angle_beta   90.00
_cell.angle_gamma   90.00
#
_symmetry.space_group_name_H-M   'P 1'
#
loop_
_entity.id
_entity.type
_entity.pdbx_description
1 polymer ?
#
loop_
_entity_poly.entity_id
_entity_poly.type
_entity_poly.pdbx_seq_one_letter_code
_entity_poly.pdbx_strand_id
1 'polypeptide(L)' 'DLPSEETGNLPEVTPIKLINAIPVFSALTDNEKEALAATVTVRPYRKGDIIARQGEMLPSLMIVRTGIIVRE' A
#
# COMPACT_ATOMS: atom_id res chain seq x y z
N ASP A 1 -16.21 -11.21 -35.06
CA ASP A 1 -15.47 -11.58 -33.84
C ASP A 1 -14.46 -10.51 -33.49
N LEU A 2 -14.77 -9.73 -32.44
CA LEU A 2 -13.82 -8.78 -31.87
C LEU A 2 -12.85 -9.57 -30.98
N PRO A 3 -11.54 -9.28 -31.01
CA PRO A 3 -10.59 -9.92 -30.11
C PRO A 3 -10.94 -9.52 -28.68
N SER A 4 -11.20 -10.50 -27.83
CA SER A 4 -11.39 -10.30 -26.38
C SER A 4 -10.17 -9.55 -25.85
N GLU A 5 -10.41 -8.40 -25.22
CA GLU A 5 -9.35 -7.65 -24.57
C GLU A 5 -8.69 -8.58 -23.54
N GLU A 6 -7.42 -8.93 -23.79
CA GLU A 6 -6.55 -9.48 -22.78
C GLU A 6 -6.48 -8.42 -21.67
N THR A 7 -7.28 -8.60 -20.61
CA THR A 7 -7.07 -7.93 -19.34
C THR A 7 -5.65 -8.28 -18.91
N GLY A 8 -4.71 -7.43 -19.29
CA GLY A 8 -3.30 -7.57 -18.95
C GLY A 8 -3.22 -7.85 -17.48
N ASN A 9 -2.58 -8.97 -17.14
CA ASN A 9 -2.44 -9.46 -15.78
C ASN A 9 -1.63 -8.42 -14.99
N LEU A 10 -2.30 -7.40 -14.44
CA LEU A 10 -1.66 -6.34 -13.67
C LEU A 10 -0.92 -7.04 -12.53
N PRO A 11 0.40 -6.77 -12.35
CA PRO A 11 1.18 -7.46 -11.36
C PRO A 11 0.48 -7.32 -10.00
N GLU A 12 0.19 -8.45 -9.38
CA GLU A 12 -0.47 -8.47 -8.07
C GLU A 12 0.37 -7.66 -7.08
N VAL A 13 -0.21 -6.57 -6.58
CA VAL A 13 0.43 -5.72 -5.56
C VAL A 13 0.24 -6.39 -4.21
N THR A 14 1.29 -7.07 -3.76
CA THR A 14 1.37 -7.74 -2.45
C THR A 14 2.06 -6.85 -1.42
N PRO A 15 1.79 -7.02 -0.11
CA PRO A 15 2.44 -6.24 0.94
C PRO A 15 3.97 -6.28 0.89
N ILE A 16 4.56 -7.45 0.63
CA ILE A 16 6.01 -7.61 0.54
C ILE A 16 6.63 -6.82 -0.62
N LYS A 17 5.95 -6.73 -1.77
CA LYS A 17 6.41 -5.91 -2.91
C LYS A 17 6.40 -4.42 -2.56
N LEU A 18 5.40 -3.96 -1.82
CA LEU A 18 5.32 -2.57 -1.35
C LEU A 18 6.43 -2.26 -0.35
N ILE A 19 6.66 -3.14 0.63
CA ILE A 19 7.72 -2.97 1.63
C ILE A 19 9.10 -2.94 0.95
N ASN A 20 9.35 -3.84 0.00
CA ASN A 20 10.61 -3.87 -0.75
C ASN A 20 10.84 -2.62 -1.63
N ALA A 21 9.78 -1.96 -2.07
CA ALA A 21 9.86 -0.77 -2.93
C ALA A 21 10.08 0.54 -2.15
N ILE A 22 9.88 0.58 -0.82
CA ILE A 22 9.94 1.82 -0.04
C ILE A 22 11.25 1.88 0.76
N PRO A 23 12.12 2.87 0.51
CA PRO A 23 13.45 2.96 1.14
C PRO A 23 13.45 3.03 2.67
N VAL A 24 12.35 3.44 3.31
CA VAL A 24 12.23 3.50 4.78
C VAL A 24 12.44 2.15 5.45
N PHE A 25 12.21 1.05 4.73
CA PHE A 25 12.39 -0.32 5.21
C PHE A 25 13.74 -0.94 4.80
N SER A 26 14.66 -0.16 4.23
CA SER A 26 15.95 -0.67 3.74
C SER A 26 16.86 -1.25 4.83
N ALA A 27 16.71 -0.79 6.07
CA ALA A 27 17.45 -1.29 7.22
C ALA A 27 16.97 -2.67 7.72
N LEU A 28 15.80 -3.13 7.27
CA LEU A 28 15.26 -4.43 7.67
C LEU A 28 15.89 -5.56 6.86
N THR A 29 16.18 -6.65 7.53
CA THR A 29 16.50 -7.94 6.90
C THR A 29 15.28 -8.49 6.16
N ASP A 30 15.49 -9.44 5.26
CA ASP A 30 14.38 -10.01 4.47
C ASP A 30 13.35 -10.72 5.35
N ASN A 31 13.80 -11.42 6.40
CA ASN A 31 12.91 -12.05 7.39
C ASN A 31 12.06 -11.02 8.15
N GLU A 32 12.64 -9.86 8.52
CA GLU A 32 11.88 -8.78 9.18
C GLU A 32 10.87 -8.15 8.24
N LYS A 33 11.20 -8.00 6.94
CA LYS A 33 10.25 -7.52 5.93
C LYS A 33 9.11 -8.51 5.71
N GLU A 34 9.38 -9.80 5.67
CA GLU A 34 8.34 -10.84 5.59
C GLU A 34 7.42 -10.84 6.81
N ALA A 35 8.00 -10.77 8.02
CA ALA A 35 7.24 -10.66 9.25
C ALA A 35 6.35 -9.41 9.27
N LEU A 36 6.89 -8.26 8.84
CA LEU A 36 6.12 -7.02 8.70
C LEU A 36 5.00 -7.17 7.68
N ALA A 37 5.30 -7.73 6.50
CA ALA A 37 4.32 -7.96 5.43
C ALA A 37 3.13 -8.81 5.88
N ALA A 38 3.37 -9.81 6.73
CA ALA A 38 2.34 -10.68 7.27
C ALA A 38 1.35 -9.96 8.22
N THR A 39 1.75 -8.81 8.79
CA THR A 39 0.89 -7.99 9.67
C THR A 39 0.06 -6.93 8.93
N VAL A 40 0.31 -6.72 7.63
CA VAL A 40 -0.32 -5.65 6.86
C VAL A 40 -1.80 -5.95 6.62
N THR A 41 -2.66 -4.98 6.93
CA THR A 41 -4.10 -5.04 6.65
C THR A 41 -4.50 -4.02 5.59
N VAL A 42 -5.34 -4.41 4.63
CA VAL A 42 -5.88 -3.49 3.62
C VAL A 42 -7.06 -2.72 4.22
N ARG A 43 -7.02 -1.39 4.10
CA ARG A 43 -8.10 -0.49 4.52
C ARG A 43 -8.57 0.36 3.33
N PRO A 44 -9.83 0.24 2.89
CA PRO A 44 -10.38 1.09 1.84
C PRO A 44 -10.77 2.47 2.38
N TYR A 45 -10.60 3.49 1.54
CA TYR A 45 -11.06 4.86 1.77
C TYR A 45 -11.80 5.38 0.53
N ARG A 46 -12.77 6.26 0.74
CA ARG A 46 -13.54 6.94 -0.31
C ARG A 46 -13.03 8.36 -0.51
N LYS A 47 -13.39 8.94 -1.65
CA LYS A 47 -13.15 10.37 -1.91
C LYS A 47 -13.83 11.21 -0.81
N GLY A 48 -13.05 12.10 -0.19
CA GLY A 48 -13.50 12.94 0.91
C GLY A 48 -13.25 12.37 2.30
N ASP A 49 -12.78 11.12 2.42
CA ASP A 49 -12.37 10.57 3.72
C ASP A 49 -11.10 11.26 4.20
N ILE A 50 -11.08 11.69 5.46
CA ILE A 50 -9.88 12.18 6.13
C ILE A 50 -9.06 10.98 6.59
N ILE A 51 -7.89 10.77 5.98
CA ILE A 51 -7.01 9.64 6.29
C ILE A 51 -6.14 9.94 7.52
N ALA A 52 -5.66 11.18 7.66
CA ALA A 52 -4.85 11.63 8.77
C ALA A 52 -5.09 13.12 9.04
N ARG A 53 -5.02 13.53 10.31
CA ARG A 53 -5.08 14.93 10.72
C ARG A 53 -3.74 15.37 11.30
N GLN A 54 -3.35 16.61 11.01
CA GLN A 54 -2.14 17.17 11.61
C GLN A 54 -2.29 17.23 13.14
N GLY A 55 -1.25 16.80 13.85
CA GLY A 55 -1.24 16.74 15.32
C GLY A 55 -1.92 15.51 15.90
N GLU A 56 -2.58 14.68 15.10
CA GLU A 56 -3.14 13.41 15.55
C GLU A 56 -2.08 12.31 15.51
N MET A 57 -1.96 11.53 16.59
CA MET A 57 -1.17 10.30 16.57
C MET A 57 -1.93 9.23 15.79
N LEU A 58 -1.38 8.83 14.65
CA LEU A 58 -1.93 7.72 13.90
C LEU A 58 -1.62 6.38 14.59
N PRO A 59 -2.57 5.43 14.60
CA PRO A 59 -2.38 4.13 15.24
C PRO A 59 -1.44 3.21 14.44
N SER A 60 -1.15 3.54 13.18
CA SER A 60 -0.30 2.74 12.31
C SER A 60 0.33 3.57 11.19
N LEU A 61 1.43 3.04 10.64
CA LEU A 61 1.99 3.50 9.36
C LEU A 61 1.12 2.95 8.22
N MET A 62 0.84 3.79 7.21
CA MET A 62 0.03 3.42 6.06
C MET A 62 0.82 3.56 4.76
N ILE A 63 0.59 2.64 3.82
CA ILE A 63 1.17 2.65 2.47
C ILE A 63 0.02 2.72 1.48
N VAL A 64 0.11 3.61 0.49
CA VAL A 64 -0.91 3.75 -0.56
C VAL A 64 -0.72 2.64 -1.60
N ARG A 65 -1.66 1.69 -1.63
CA ARG A 65 -1.68 0.61 -2.66
C ARG A 65 -2.19 1.11 -4.00
N THR A 66 -3.23 1.95 -3.98
CA THR A 66 -3.88 2.48 -5.18
C THR A 66 -4.65 3.76 -4.82
N GLY A 67 -4.79 4.66 -5.79
CA GLY A 67 -5.47 5.95 -5.62
C GLY A 67 -4.52 7.11 -5.37
N ILE A 68 -5.10 8.30 -5.18
CA ILE A 68 -4.39 9.56 -4.97
C ILE A 68 -4.85 10.14 -3.64
N ILE A 69 -3.89 10.54 -2.81
CA ILE A 69 -4.13 11.27 -1.57
C ILE A 69 -3.66 12.70 -1.78
N VAL A 70 -4.47 13.66 -1.36
CA VAL A 70 -4.12 15.08 -1.36
C VAL A 70 -3.97 15.55 0.08
N ARG A 71 -3.01 16.46 0.32
CA ARG A 71 -2.90 17.19 1.58
C ARG A 71 -3.64 18.51 1.40
N GLU A 72 -4.58 18.79 2.29
CA GLU A 72 -5.21 20.11 2.42
C GLU A 72 -4.44 21.00 3.39
#